data_AF-A0A5B7DCH1-F1
#
_entry.id   AF-A0A5B7DCH1-F1
#
_cell.length_a   1.000
_cell.length_b   1.000
_cell.length_c   1.000
_cell.angle_alpha   90.00
_cell.angle_beta   90.00
_cell.angle_gamma   90.00
#
_symmetry.space_group_name_H-M   'P 1'
#
loop_
_entity.id
_entity.type
_entity.pdbx_description
1 polymer ?
#
loop_
_entity_poly.entity_id
_entity_poly.type
_entity_poly.pdbx_seq_one_letter_code
_entity_poly.pdbx_strand_id
1 'polypeptide(L)'
;MGEVRKNKVGPRTSQEQDSGGVRRGPGSPVRPPPTLRRSSLISFEGDDENSRVEVKTGCCGLDPTTGRGKQIHLLQILLLPFIPILALIIQNSINMVTVLEYQYDMQETIDQVQISTGLGNVTEALQSERAEIAFYLFTNDSVIRGNLTEHFKYTNMLLDDLIWPVFRQEHELFNNKILFRIRLDDFRDKITKFDTPSVEGGIAFYNKANYIFLDQLTSEINEKDAAGVWRPLLAYKNIIRAIEHLGISMVFGLQYFGRGALNQKSYIAFVTNDALGYDFLNTSQNFEFWITDRWARPGQK
;
A
#
# COMPACT_ATOMS: atom_id res chain seq x y z
N MET A 1 -7.61 62.90 -5.41
CA MET A 1 -7.52 63.48 -4.05
C MET A 1 -7.56 62.30 -3.07
N GLY A 2 -6.48 62.10 -2.29
CA GLY A 2 -6.28 61.00 -1.31
C GLY A 2 -5.62 59.72 -1.89
N GLU A 3 -4.31 59.66 -2.17
CA GLU A 3 -3.14 59.43 -1.28
C GLU A 3 -3.13 58.03 -0.60
N VAL A 4 -2.60 56.98 -1.23
CA VAL A 4 -1.18 56.50 -1.29
C VAL A 4 -0.56 56.14 0.08
N ARG A 5 -0.37 54.84 0.34
CA ARG A 5 0.84 54.30 0.96
C ARG A 5 1.22 52.96 0.34
N LYS A 6 2.25 53.01 -0.52
CA LYS A 6 3.08 51.86 -0.92
C LYS A 6 4.17 51.70 0.14
N ASN A 7 4.47 50.49 0.57
CA ASN A 7 5.77 50.19 1.18
C ASN A 7 6.45 49.05 0.42
N LYS A 8 7.71 49.33 0.08
CA LYS A 8 8.57 48.65 -0.87
C LYS A 8 9.64 47.89 -0.10
N VAL A 9 9.99 46.73 -0.65
CA VAL A 9 11.07 45.80 -0.27
C VAL A 9 12.45 46.49 -0.26
N GLY A 10 13.35 46.04 0.63
CA GLY A 10 14.80 46.26 0.50
C GLY A 10 15.61 45.78 1.72
N PRO A 11 16.87 45.32 1.54
CA PRO A 11 17.42 44.12 2.19
C PRO A 11 18.34 44.41 3.39
N ARG A 12 18.65 43.38 4.19
CA ARG A 12 19.75 43.43 5.17
C ARG A 12 20.77 42.31 4.92
N THR A 13 21.98 42.79 4.71
CA THR A 13 23.27 42.13 4.52
C THR A 13 23.85 41.56 5.82
N SER A 14 24.73 40.58 5.62
CA SER A 14 25.63 39.90 6.55
C SER A 14 26.64 40.80 7.29
N GLN A 15 26.99 40.38 8.51
CA GLN A 15 28.24 40.56 9.30
C GLN A 15 28.09 39.54 10.46
N GLU A 16 28.89 38.49 10.70
CA GLU A 16 30.34 38.21 10.75
C GLU A 16 31.12 38.96 11.86
N GLN A 17 31.35 38.23 12.97
CA GLN A 17 32.49 38.27 13.92
C GLN A 17 32.19 37.21 15.00
N ASP A 18 32.78 36.01 14.96
CA ASP A 18 34.16 35.58 15.29
C ASP A 18 34.49 35.58 16.79
N SER A 19 34.73 34.38 17.32
CA SER A 19 35.78 34.01 18.30
C SER A 19 35.39 32.77 19.11
N GLY A 20 36.10 31.66 18.91
CA GLY A 20 36.00 30.50 19.81
C GLY A 20 36.45 29.17 19.22
N GLY A 21 37.63 29.11 18.61
CA GLY A 21 38.22 27.86 18.13
C GLY A 21 38.62 26.93 19.28
N VAL A 22 38.22 25.66 19.19
CA VAL A 22 38.95 24.56 19.85
C VAL A 22 39.13 23.43 18.85
N ARG A 23 40.39 23.27 18.42
CA ARG A 23 40.91 22.13 17.66
C ARG A 23 40.68 20.83 18.45
N ARG A 24 40.14 19.79 17.80
CA ARG A 24 40.43 18.40 18.21
C ARG A 24 41.14 17.69 17.07
N GLY A 25 42.45 17.55 17.25
CA GLY A 25 43.26 16.55 16.58
C GLY A 25 42.95 15.14 17.10
N PRO A 26 43.65 14.13 16.56
CA PRO A 26 43.13 12.78 16.39
C PRO A 26 43.45 11.88 17.58
N GLY A 27 42.72 10.77 17.66
CA GLY A 27 43.13 9.62 18.46
C GLY A 27 42.41 9.51 19.80
N SER A 28 41.41 8.66 19.85
CA SER A 28 41.15 7.87 21.07
C SER A 28 40.79 6.45 20.64
N PRO A 29 41.37 5.42 21.28
CA PRO A 29 41.42 4.08 20.73
C PRO A 29 40.09 3.38 20.91
N VAL A 30 39.67 2.69 19.86
CA VAL A 30 38.63 1.66 19.91
C VAL A 30 39.01 0.64 20.99
N ARG A 31 38.16 0.46 22.01
CA ARG A 31 38.34 -0.61 23.00
C ARG A 31 38.26 -1.96 22.28
N PRO A 32 39.31 -2.79 22.31
CA PRO A 32 39.18 -4.17 21.87
C PRO A 32 38.35 -4.97 22.90
N PRO A 33 37.70 -6.07 22.46
CA PRO A 33 36.94 -6.94 23.34
C PRO A 33 37.86 -7.56 24.40
N PRO A 34 37.33 -7.97 25.57
CA PRO A 34 38.15 -8.50 26.65
C PRO A 34 38.82 -9.81 26.20
N THR A 35 40.13 -9.76 25.99
CA THR A 35 40.98 -10.94 25.82
C THR A 35 41.15 -11.61 27.17
N LEU A 36 40.63 -12.83 27.28
CA LEU A 36 40.89 -13.71 28.41
C LEU A 36 42.40 -13.99 28.50
N ARG A 37 42.99 -13.56 29.62
CA ARG A 37 44.35 -13.91 30.04
C ARG A 37 44.55 -15.42 30.00
N ARG A 38 45.45 -15.88 29.13
CA ARG A 38 46.05 -17.23 29.20
C ARG A 38 47.30 -17.14 30.08
N SER A 39 47.13 -17.39 31.37
CA SER A 39 48.16 -17.96 32.26
C SER A 39 47.96 -19.48 32.17
N SER A 40 48.93 -20.36 31.97
CA SER A 40 50.29 -20.41 32.50
C SER A 40 51.13 -21.41 31.68
N LEU A 41 52.45 -21.22 31.74
CA LEU A 41 53.51 -22.17 31.36
C LEU A 41 53.24 -23.56 31.96
N ILE A 42 53.32 -24.59 31.13
CA ILE A 42 53.51 -25.97 31.58
C ILE A 42 54.98 -26.29 31.31
N SER A 43 55.79 -26.22 32.35
CA SER A 43 57.13 -26.79 32.39
C SER A 43 56.98 -28.31 32.44
N PHE A 44 57.63 -29.00 31.50
CA PHE A 44 57.84 -30.45 31.58
C PHE A 44 59.04 -30.68 32.50
N GLU A 45 58.79 -31.26 33.67
CA GLU A 45 59.84 -31.89 34.48
C GLU A 45 59.25 -33.21 34.98
N GLY A 46 59.91 -34.30 34.60
CA GLY A 46 59.63 -35.63 35.11
C GLY A 46 60.28 -35.79 36.48
N ASP A 47 59.58 -36.47 37.39
CA ASP A 47 60.06 -37.72 37.98
C ASP A 47 59.00 -38.28 38.94
N ASP A 48 59.09 -39.58 39.14
CA ASP A 48 58.15 -40.50 39.74
C ASP A 48 57.78 -40.19 41.21
N GLU A 49 56.51 -40.34 41.58
CA GLU A 49 56.09 -41.20 42.70
C GLU A 49 54.56 -41.20 42.88
N ASN A 50 54.05 -42.38 43.22
CA ASN A 50 52.65 -42.77 43.36
C ASN A 50 51.87 -41.89 44.36
N SER A 51 51.34 -40.75 43.90
CA SER A 51 50.37 -39.94 44.63
C SER A 51 49.06 -39.90 43.85
N ARG A 52 48.01 -40.45 44.47
CA ARG A 52 46.65 -40.44 43.94
C ARG A 52 46.24 -38.99 43.65
N VAL A 53 46.12 -38.66 42.38
CA VAL A 53 45.66 -37.36 41.92
C VAL A 53 44.18 -37.23 42.31
N GLU A 54 43.92 -36.48 43.38
CA GLU A 54 42.57 -36.05 43.74
C GLU A 54 42.11 -35.03 42.69
N VAL A 55 41.36 -35.52 41.70
CA VAL A 55 40.73 -34.70 40.67
C VAL A 55 39.64 -33.88 41.37
N LYS A 56 39.97 -32.64 41.75
CA LYS A 56 39.01 -31.67 42.24
C LYS A 56 37.89 -31.51 41.20
N THR A 57 36.72 -32.01 41.56
CA THR A 57 35.51 -32.01 40.75
C THR A 57 35.12 -30.57 40.41
N GLY A 58 34.80 -30.34 39.14
CA GLY A 58 34.16 -29.10 38.69
C GLY A 58 32.88 -28.80 39.48
N CYS A 59 32.47 -27.54 39.46
CA CYS A 59 31.40 -26.95 40.26
C CYS A 59 30.15 -27.85 40.38
N CYS A 60 30.12 -28.65 41.45
CA CYS A 60 29.11 -29.62 41.95
C CYS A 60 29.90 -30.85 42.46
N GLY A 61 30.36 -30.83 43.72
CA GLY A 61 31.19 -31.86 44.35
C GLY A 61 30.57 -33.27 44.32
N LEU A 62 30.77 -33.96 43.20
CA LEU A 62 30.35 -35.33 42.95
C LEU A 62 31.62 -36.17 42.81
N ASP A 63 32.02 -36.84 43.88
CA ASP A 63 33.16 -37.75 43.84
C ASP A 63 32.88 -38.93 42.89
N PRO A 64 33.71 -39.14 41.84
CA PRO A 64 33.51 -40.21 40.85
C PRO A 64 33.79 -41.62 41.41
N THR A 65 34.23 -41.72 42.66
CA THR A 65 34.62 -42.97 43.33
C THR A 65 33.49 -43.61 44.16
N THR A 66 32.37 -42.92 44.36
CA THR A 66 31.20 -43.48 45.07
C THR A 66 30.20 -44.07 44.07
N GLY A 67 29.66 -45.27 44.32
CA GLY A 67 28.76 -45.97 43.39
C GLY A 67 27.54 -45.16 42.92
N ARG A 68 27.06 -44.22 43.76
CA ARG A 68 25.99 -43.25 43.42
C ARG A 68 26.49 -42.07 42.57
N GLY A 69 27.71 -41.58 42.81
CA GLY A 69 28.34 -40.49 42.04
C GLY A 69 28.62 -40.89 40.59
N LYS A 70 29.05 -42.14 40.36
CA LYS A 70 29.24 -42.69 39.00
C LYS A 70 27.93 -42.70 38.19
N GLN A 71 26.80 -43.03 38.81
CA GLN A 71 25.49 -43.03 38.15
C GLN A 71 25.01 -41.61 37.80
N ILE A 72 25.23 -40.64 38.68
CA ILE A 72 24.88 -39.23 38.44
C ILE A 72 25.76 -38.64 37.35
N HIS A 73 27.07 -38.91 37.36
CA HIS A 73 27.98 -38.45 36.33
C HIS A 73 27.67 -39.06 34.96
N LEU A 74 27.28 -40.34 34.91
CA LEU A 74 26.83 -41.02 33.69
C LEU A 74 25.54 -40.38 33.15
N LEU A 75 24.58 -40.07 34.03
CA LEU A 75 23.34 -39.39 33.69
C LEU A 75 23.60 -37.95 33.18
N GLN A 76 24.56 -37.24 33.76
CA GLN A 76 24.94 -35.89 33.34
C GLN A 76 25.60 -35.88 31.95
N ILE A 77 26.49 -36.82 31.66
CA ILE A 77 27.07 -36.98 30.31
C ILE A 77 25.99 -37.32 29.28
N LEU A 78 24.96 -38.08 29.68
CA LEU A 78 23.82 -38.38 28.83
C LEU A 78 22.89 -37.16 28.62
N LEU A 79 22.67 -36.34 29.65
CA LEU A 79 21.72 -35.21 29.64
C LEU A 79 22.28 -33.93 29.00
N LEU A 80 23.59 -33.69 29.12
CA LEU A 80 24.23 -32.46 28.64
C LEU A 80 24.07 -32.23 27.12
N PRO A 81 24.10 -33.26 26.25
CA PRO A 81 23.75 -33.15 24.84
C PRO A 81 22.28 -32.81 24.54
N PHE A 82 21.34 -33.07 25.47
CA PHE A 82 19.92 -32.77 25.24
C PHE A 82 19.59 -31.28 25.36
N ILE A 83 20.39 -30.52 26.12
CA ILE A 83 20.19 -29.07 26.29
C ILE A 83 20.20 -28.34 24.93
N PRO A 84 21.23 -28.48 24.07
CA PRO A 84 21.22 -27.85 22.74
C PRO A 84 20.13 -28.42 21.82
N ILE A 85 19.77 -29.70 21.94
CA ILE A 85 18.69 -30.30 21.14
C ILE A 85 17.33 -29.68 21.50
N LEU A 86 17.03 -29.54 22.80
CA LEU A 86 15.82 -28.88 23.27
C LEU A 86 15.79 -27.39 22.88
N ALA A 87 16.93 -26.70 22.97
CA ALA A 87 17.05 -25.31 22.52
C ALA A 87 16.74 -25.16 21.03
N LEU A 88 17.23 -26.07 20.18
CA LEU A 88 16.94 -26.09 18.75
C LEU A 88 15.47 -26.38 18.45
N ILE A 89 14.84 -27.30 19.19
CA ILE A 89 13.41 -27.60 19.03
C ILE A 89 12.58 -26.36 19.37
N ILE A 90 12.84 -25.73 20.52
CA ILE A 90 12.11 -24.52 20.95
C ILE A 90 12.29 -23.39 19.93
N GLN A 91 13.53 -23.15 19.48
CA GLN A 91 13.81 -22.14 18.47
C GLN A 91 13.06 -22.40 17.15
N ASN A 92 13.08 -23.65 16.67
CA ASN A 92 12.35 -24.03 15.46
C ASN A 92 10.84 -23.90 15.62
N SER A 93 10.29 -24.22 16.79
CA SER A 93 8.87 -24.01 17.10
C SER A 93 8.48 -22.53 17.07
N ILE A 94 9.28 -21.65 17.69
CA ILE A 94 9.02 -20.19 17.69
C ILE A 94 9.12 -19.63 16.26
N ASN A 95 10.15 -20.03 15.52
CA ASN A 95 10.32 -19.62 14.13
C ASN A 95 9.12 -20.05 13.27
N MET A 96 8.65 -21.29 13.44
CA MET A 96 7.49 -21.78 12.71
C MET A 96 6.23 -20.96 13.02
N VAL A 97 5.95 -20.66 14.29
CA VAL A 97 4.79 -19.82 14.67
C VAL A 97 4.89 -18.44 14.00
N THR A 98 6.05 -17.81 14.06
CA THR A 98 6.30 -16.51 13.41
C THR A 98 6.07 -16.58 11.90
N VAL A 99 6.52 -17.65 11.24
CA VAL A 99 6.32 -17.85 9.80
C VAL A 99 4.84 -18.08 9.47
N LEU A 100 4.09 -18.80 10.31
CA LEU A 100 2.65 -19.03 10.09
C LEU A 100 1.85 -17.73 10.21
N GLU A 101 2.15 -16.89 11.21
CA GLU A 101 1.53 -15.57 11.35
C GLU A 101 1.81 -14.69 10.12
N TYR A 102 3.07 -14.65 9.67
CA TYR A 102 3.43 -13.92 8.46
C TYR A 102 2.72 -14.44 7.20
N GLN A 103 2.60 -15.77 7.03
CA GLN A 103 1.88 -16.38 5.91
C GLN A 103 0.39 -16.03 5.93
N TYR A 104 -0.22 -15.98 7.12
CA TYR A 104 -1.62 -15.59 7.28
C TYR A 104 -1.86 -14.14 6.86
N ASP A 105 -1.05 -13.21 7.37
CA ASP A 105 -1.14 -11.78 7.02
C ASP A 105 -0.85 -11.54 5.51
N MET A 106 0.06 -12.34 4.93
CA MET A 106 0.36 -12.27 3.50
C MET A 106 -0.81 -12.78 2.64
N GLN A 107 -1.52 -13.83 3.06
CA GLN A 107 -2.70 -14.31 2.36
C GLN A 107 -3.83 -13.27 2.37
N GLU A 108 -4.08 -12.62 3.51
CA GLU A 108 -5.04 -11.51 3.61
C GLU A 108 -4.69 -10.39 2.62
N THR A 109 -3.40 -10.05 2.52
CA THR A 109 -2.92 -9.02 1.57
C THR A 109 -3.14 -9.43 0.12
N ILE A 110 -2.95 -10.71 -0.23
CA ILE A 110 -3.18 -11.22 -1.59
C ILE A 110 -4.65 -11.10 -1.96
N ASP A 111 -5.54 -11.54 -1.08
CA ASP A 111 -6.99 -11.48 -1.30
C ASP A 111 -7.45 -10.02 -1.47
N GLN A 112 -6.93 -9.13 -0.63
CA GLN A 112 -7.15 -7.68 -0.71
C GLN A 112 -6.75 -7.11 -2.08
N VAL A 113 -5.55 -7.43 -2.57
CA VAL A 113 -5.05 -6.96 -3.86
C VAL A 113 -5.93 -7.46 -5.00
N GLN A 114 -6.36 -8.72 -4.95
CA GLN A 114 -7.21 -9.31 -5.99
C GLN A 114 -8.58 -8.61 -6.06
N ILE A 115 -9.24 -8.41 -4.92
CA ILE A 115 -10.54 -7.71 -4.86
C ILE A 115 -10.38 -6.25 -5.29
N SER A 116 -9.33 -5.56 -4.81
CA SER A 116 -9.05 -4.16 -5.16
C SER A 116 -8.79 -3.97 -6.65
N THR A 117 -8.06 -4.90 -7.27
CA THR A 117 -7.79 -4.87 -8.72
C THR A 117 -9.07 -5.10 -9.51
N GLY A 118 -9.89 -6.08 -9.12
CA GLY A 118 -11.19 -6.33 -9.77
C GLY A 118 -12.11 -5.12 -9.67
N LEU A 119 -12.22 -4.51 -8.48
CA LEU A 119 -13.00 -3.30 -8.25
C LEU A 119 -12.51 -2.12 -9.08
N GLY A 120 -11.20 -1.92 -9.16
CA GLY A 120 -10.62 -0.87 -9.97
C GLY A 120 -10.87 -1.06 -11.47
N ASN A 121 -10.74 -2.28 -11.99
CA ASN A 121 -11.04 -2.59 -13.40
C ASN A 121 -12.52 -2.31 -13.74
N VAL A 122 -13.46 -2.74 -12.89
CA VAL A 122 -14.88 -2.48 -13.10
C VAL A 122 -15.20 -0.98 -13.00
N THR A 123 -14.57 -0.28 -12.06
CA THR A 123 -14.73 1.18 -11.91
C THR A 123 -14.25 1.90 -13.18
N GLU A 124 -13.08 1.57 -13.69
CA GLU A 124 -12.52 2.17 -14.90
C GLU A 124 -13.41 1.88 -16.12
N ALA A 125 -13.93 0.66 -16.25
CA ALA A 125 -14.86 0.30 -17.32
C ALA A 125 -16.16 1.10 -17.25
N LEU A 126 -16.76 1.28 -16.06
CA LEU A 126 -17.95 2.10 -15.88
C LEU A 126 -17.67 3.60 -16.11
N GLN A 127 -16.50 4.10 -15.76
CA GLN A 127 -16.05 5.45 -16.07
C GLN A 127 -15.92 5.69 -17.57
N SER A 128 -15.33 4.73 -18.28
CA SER A 128 -15.20 4.74 -19.75
C SER A 128 -16.58 4.67 -20.42
N GLU A 129 -17.44 3.75 -19.98
CA GLU A 129 -18.80 3.61 -20.48
C GLU A 129 -19.64 4.88 -20.26
N ARG A 130 -19.50 5.54 -19.11
CA ARG A 130 -20.13 6.84 -18.84
C ARG A 130 -19.67 7.90 -19.83
N ALA A 131 -18.37 7.98 -20.13
CA ALA A 131 -17.82 8.98 -21.05
C ALA A 131 -18.39 8.79 -22.46
N GLU A 132 -18.48 7.55 -22.94
CA GLU A 132 -19.09 7.20 -24.22
C GLU A 132 -20.59 7.50 -24.27
N ILE A 133 -21.32 7.19 -23.21
CA ILE A 133 -22.75 7.52 -23.12
C ILE A 133 -22.97 9.02 -23.07
N ALA A 134 -22.16 9.76 -22.31
CA ALA A 134 -22.22 11.22 -22.29
C ALA A 134 -21.96 11.79 -23.69
N PHE A 135 -20.93 11.31 -24.37
CA PHE A 135 -20.65 11.68 -25.76
C PHE A 135 -21.86 11.39 -26.65
N TYR A 136 -22.36 10.15 -26.66
CA TYR A 136 -23.53 9.74 -27.43
C TYR A 136 -24.78 10.62 -27.19
N LEU A 137 -25.05 10.96 -25.93
CA LEU A 137 -26.20 11.78 -25.55
C LEU A 137 -26.05 13.24 -25.95
N PHE A 138 -24.83 13.80 -25.93
CA PHE A 138 -24.57 15.17 -26.38
C PHE A 138 -24.45 15.30 -27.90
N THR A 139 -24.16 14.21 -28.60
CA THR A 139 -23.94 14.19 -30.06
C THR A 139 -25.06 13.53 -30.86
N ASN A 140 -26.23 13.29 -30.25
CA ASN A 140 -27.36 12.54 -30.84
C ASN A 140 -27.76 13.01 -32.25
N ASP A 141 -27.70 14.32 -32.52
CA ASP A 141 -28.03 14.94 -33.82
C ASP A 141 -26.86 15.00 -34.82
N SER A 142 -25.70 14.44 -34.46
CA SER A 142 -24.47 14.47 -35.28
C SER A 142 -24.18 13.14 -35.96
N VAL A 143 -23.34 13.18 -37.00
CA VAL A 143 -22.94 12.01 -37.81
C VAL A 143 -21.98 11.07 -37.05
N ILE A 144 -21.36 11.53 -35.96
CA ILE A 144 -20.35 10.77 -35.23
C ILE A 144 -21.03 10.02 -34.08
N ARG A 145 -21.36 8.74 -34.32
CA ARG A 145 -21.88 7.83 -33.29
C ARG A 145 -20.81 6.82 -32.89
N GLY A 146 -20.49 6.77 -31.60
CA GLY A 146 -19.63 5.74 -31.01
C GLY A 146 -20.33 4.38 -30.93
N ASN A 147 -19.54 3.30 -30.91
CA ASN A 147 -20.06 1.94 -30.76
C ASN A 147 -20.22 1.57 -29.26
N LEU A 148 -21.39 1.88 -28.69
CA LEU A 148 -21.71 1.56 -27.29
C LEU A 148 -21.67 0.05 -26.98
N THR A 149 -21.95 -0.80 -27.96
CA THR A 149 -22.09 -2.24 -27.77
C THR A 149 -20.78 -2.89 -27.30
N GLU A 150 -19.65 -2.41 -27.79
CA GLU A 150 -18.33 -2.94 -27.42
C GLU A 150 -17.99 -2.58 -25.97
N HIS A 151 -18.21 -1.32 -25.58
CA HIS A 151 -18.02 -0.87 -24.20
C HIS A 151 -18.90 -1.66 -23.22
N PHE A 152 -20.17 -1.91 -23.56
CA PHE A 152 -21.06 -2.69 -22.70
C PHE A 152 -20.58 -4.14 -22.51
N LYS A 153 -20.09 -4.77 -23.58
CA LYS A 153 -19.52 -6.12 -23.51
C LYS A 153 -18.27 -6.17 -22.64
N TYR A 154 -17.38 -5.18 -22.79
CA TYR A 154 -16.16 -5.09 -21.98
C TYR A 154 -16.48 -4.93 -20.49
N THR A 155 -17.37 -3.99 -20.13
CA THR A 155 -17.82 -3.81 -18.74
C THR A 155 -18.46 -5.09 -18.20
N ASN A 156 -19.27 -5.79 -19.00
CA ASN A 156 -19.92 -7.03 -18.57
C ASN A 156 -18.90 -8.15 -18.30
N MET A 157 -17.86 -8.28 -19.13
CA MET A 157 -16.79 -9.25 -18.91
C MET A 157 -16.08 -9.01 -17.57
N LEU A 158 -15.75 -7.75 -17.27
CA LEU A 158 -15.09 -7.39 -16.01
C LEU A 158 -16.02 -7.54 -14.80
N LEU A 159 -17.30 -7.19 -14.96
CA LEU A 159 -18.31 -7.46 -13.94
C LEU A 159 -18.40 -8.95 -13.67
N ASP A 160 -18.37 -9.80 -14.69
CA ASP A 160 -18.47 -11.26 -14.54
C ASP A 160 -17.28 -11.87 -13.80
N ASP A 161 -16.08 -11.37 -14.03
CA ASP A 161 -14.87 -11.78 -13.32
C ASP A 161 -14.81 -11.26 -11.87
N LEU A 162 -15.48 -10.14 -11.57
CA LEU A 162 -15.46 -9.53 -10.24
C LEU A 162 -16.04 -10.46 -9.16
N ILE A 163 -15.22 -10.76 -8.15
CA ILE A 163 -15.68 -11.28 -6.86
C ILE A 163 -16.46 -10.17 -6.18
N TRP A 164 -17.78 -10.34 -6.05
CA TRP A 164 -18.67 -9.32 -5.53
C TRP A 164 -18.40 -9.07 -4.04
N PRO A 165 -17.94 -7.87 -3.63
CA PRO A 165 -17.64 -7.60 -2.23
C PRO A 165 -18.89 -7.28 -1.43
N VAL A 166 -18.74 -7.28 -0.11
CA VAL A 166 -19.76 -6.76 0.80
C VAL A 166 -19.61 -5.24 0.86
N PHE A 167 -20.52 -4.54 0.18
CA PHE A 167 -20.48 -3.09 0.11
C PHE A 167 -20.72 -2.45 1.47
N ARG A 168 -19.88 -1.47 1.83
CA ARG A 168 -20.03 -0.67 3.06
C ARG A 168 -21.31 0.18 3.03
N GLN A 169 -21.63 0.74 1.87
CA GLN A 169 -22.86 1.50 1.68
C GLN A 169 -24.00 0.55 1.36
N GLU A 170 -24.98 0.48 2.27
CA GLU A 170 -26.23 -0.20 2.02
C GLU A 170 -27.00 0.54 0.92
N HIS A 171 -26.98 -0.03 -0.28
CA HIS A 171 -27.70 0.51 -1.42
C HIS A 171 -28.35 -0.65 -2.16
N GLU A 172 -29.66 -0.56 -2.39
CA GLU A 172 -30.45 -1.67 -2.94
C GLU A 172 -29.87 -2.23 -4.24
N LEU A 173 -29.36 -1.36 -5.12
CA LEU A 173 -28.70 -1.74 -6.37
C LEU A 173 -27.46 -2.64 -6.19
N PHE A 174 -26.77 -2.56 -5.06
CA PHE A 174 -25.49 -3.22 -4.80
C PHE A 174 -25.61 -4.45 -3.88
N ASN A 175 -26.82 -4.78 -3.43
CA ASN A 175 -27.09 -5.94 -2.59
C ASN A 175 -26.66 -7.27 -3.24
N ASN A 176 -26.77 -7.34 -4.57
CA ASN A 176 -26.39 -8.52 -5.35
C ASN A 176 -25.86 -8.09 -6.72
N LYS A 177 -24.76 -8.72 -7.15
CA LYS A 177 -24.19 -8.63 -8.50
C LYS A 177 -25.23 -8.76 -9.60
N ILE A 178 -26.13 -9.75 -9.48
CA ILE A 178 -27.18 -10.01 -10.48
C ILE A 178 -28.15 -8.85 -10.56
N LEU A 179 -28.54 -8.28 -9.42
CA LEU A 179 -29.45 -7.14 -9.37
C LEU A 179 -28.80 -5.91 -9.99
N PHE A 180 -27.53 -5.63 -9.67
CA PHE A 180 -26.78 -4.56 -10.30
C PHE A 180 -26.74 -4.72 -11.83
N ARG A 181 -26.44 -5.94 -12.31
CA ARG A 181 -26.36 -6.25 -13.74
C ARG A 181 -27.70 -6.02 -14.45
N ILE A 182 -28.80 -6.55 -13.90
CA ILE A 182 -30.14 -6.34 -14.47
C ILE A 182 -30.46 -4.85 -14.57
N ARG A 183 -30.17 -4.09 -13.50
CA ARG A 183 -30.45 -2.65 -13.46
C ARG A 183 -29.57 -1.85 -14.42
N LEU A 184 -28.32 -2.25 -14.59
CA LEU A 184 -27.41 -1.66 -15.57
C LEU A 184 -27.90 -1.93 -17.00
N ASP A 185 -28.33 -3.16 -17.31
CA ASP A 185 -28.85 -3.52 -18.62
C ASP A 185 -30.19 -2.83 -18.92
N ASP A 186 -31.13 -2.79 -17.97
CA ASP A 186 -32.38 -2.00 -18.07
C ASP A 186 -32.08 -0.53 -18.40
N PHE A 187 -31.02 0.01 -17.81
CA PHE A 187 -30.64 1.40 -17.99
C PHE A 187 -29.98 1.65 -19.36
N ARG A 188 -29.11 0.75 -19.83
CA ARG A 188 -28.55 0.77 -21.20
C ARG A 188 -29.65 0.68 -22.26
N ASP A 189 -30.64 -0.16 -22.01
CA ASP A 189 -31.83 -0.30 -22.86
C ASP A 189 -32.61 1.02 -22.97
N LYS A 190 -32.79 1.74 -21.87
CA LYS A 190 -33.44 3.06 -21.88
C LYS A 190 -32.64 4.09 -22.69
N ILE A 191 -31.31 4.08 -22.58
CA ILE A 191 -30.46 4.99 -23.37
C ILE A 191 -30.58 4.69 -24.86
N THR A 192 -30.44 3.42 -25.25
CA THR A 192 -30.48 3.02 -26.66
C THR A 192 -31.86 3.20 -27.32
N LYS A 193 -32.94 3.08 -26.54
CA LYS A 193 -34.31 3.35 -26.99
C LYS A 193 -34.69 4.83 -26.94
N PHE A 194 -33.78 5.72 -26.53
CA PHE A 194 -34.05 7.15 -26.28
C PHE A 194 -35.18 7.42 -25.29
N ASP A 195 -35.46 6.45 -24.42
CA ASP A 195 -36.49 6.53 -23.36
C ASP A 195 -35.92 7.15 -22.07
N THR A 196 -34.79 7.86 -22.18
CA THR A 196 -34.19 8.55 -21.02
C THR A 196 -34.80 9.93 -20.86
N PRO A 197 -35.34 10.25 -19.66
CA PRO A 197 -36.01 11.54 -19.44
C PRO A 197 -35.06 12.74 -19.50
N SER A 198 -33.74 12.55 -19.33
CA SER A 198 -32.72 13.60 -19.51
C SER A 198 -31.30 13.03 -19.58
N VAL A 199 -30.41 13.76 -20.26
CA VAL A 199 -28.95 13.49 -20.29
C VAL A 199 -28.35 13.49 -18.88
N GLU A 200 -28.85 14.37 -18.01
CA GLU A 200 -28.40 14.50 -16.61
C GLU A 200 -28.73 13.25 -15.78
N GLY A 201 -29.94 12.71 -15.95
CA GLY A 201 -30.34 11.46 -15.29
C GLY A 201 -29.45 10.28 -15.69
N GLY A 202 -29.00 10.26 -16.94
CA GLY A 202 -28.16 9.17 -17.41
C GLY A 202 -26.73 9.20 -16.87
N ILE A 203 -26.15 10.40 -16.79
CA ILE A 203 -24.83 10.61 -16.16
C ILE A 203 -24.90 10.36 -14.65
N ALA A 204 -26.00 10.76 -14.00
CA ALA A 204 -26.17 10.62 -12.55
C ALA A 204 -26.14 9.15 -12.09
N PHE A 205 -26.71 8.23 -12.87
CA PHE A 205 -26.66 6.79 -12.57
C PHE A 205 -25.21 6.28 -12.48
N TYR A 206 -24.38 6.55 -13.49
CA TYR A 206 -22.98 6.15 -13.48
C TYR A 206 -22.16 6.85 -12.41
N ASN A 207 -22.38 8.14 -12.18
CA ASN A 207 -21.70 8.87 -11.10
C ASN A 207 -21.97 8.20 -9.74
N LYS A 208 -23.22 7.78 -9.50
CA LYS A 208 -23.58 7.08 -8.26
C LYS A 208 -22.92 5.71 -8.18
N ALA A 209 -22.90 4.97 -9.28
CA ALA A 209 -22.26 3.65 -9.32
C ALA A 209 -20.75 3.72 -9.10
N ASN A 210 -20.05 4.59 -9.84
CA ASN A 210 -18.61 4.81 -9.71
C ASN A 210 -18.25 5.26 -8.30
N TYR A 211 -19.03 6.15 -7.68
CA TYR A 211 -18.82 6.56 -6.31
C TYR A 211 -18.85 5.40 -5.32
N ILE A 212 -19.83 4.48 -5.45
CA ILE A 212 -19.96 3.32 -4.56
C ILE A 212 -18.81 2.33 -4.78
N PHE A 213 -18.43 2.05 -6.02
CA PHE A 213 -17.28 1.18 -6.32
C PHE A 213 -15.96 1.78 -5.81
N LEU A 214 -15.75 3.09 -5.95
CA LEU A 214 -14.57 3.79 -5.44
C LEU A 214 -14.49 3.82 -3.91
N ASP A 215 -15.64 3.99 -3.25
CA ASP A 215 -15.72 3.93 -1.79
C ASP A 215 -15.42 2.51 -1.30
N GLN A 216 -15.95 1.49 -1.98
CA GLN A 216 -15.63 0.11 -1.66
C GLN A 216 -14.16 -0.22 -1.89
N LEU A 217 -13.59 0.17 -3.04
CA LEU A 217 -12.16 0.03 -3.32
C LEU A 217 -11.30 0.66 -2.22
N THR A 218 -11.71 1.83 -1.75
CA THR A 218 -11.05 2.51 -0.64
C THR A 218 -11.13 1.72 0.67
N SER A 219 -12.26 1.05 0.92
CA SER A 219 -12.47 0.22 2.11
C SER A 219 -11.63 -1.04 2.08
N GLU A 220 -11.48 -1.67 0.91
CA GLU A 220 -10.67 -2.88 0.77
C GLU A 220 -9.18 -2.57 0.96
N ILE A 221 -8.72 -1.39 0.55
CA ILE A 221 -7.31 -1.01 0.73
C ILE A 221 -7.02 -0.71 2.20
N ASN A 222 -6.54 -1.73 2.92
CA ASN A 222 -6.03 -1.65 4.28
C ASN A 222 -4.62 -1.03 4.28
N GLU A 223 -4.36 -0.12 5.23
CA GLU A 223 -3.07 0.58 5.40
C GLU A 223 -2.06 -0.21 6.25
N LYS A 224 -2.38 -1.44 6.64
CA LYS A 224 -1.47 -2.28 7.43
C LYS A 224 -0.26 -2.71 6.59
N ASP A 225 0.93 -2.45 7.13
CA ASP A 225 2.22 -2.61 6.46
C ASP A 225 2.76 -4.06 6.52
N ALA A 226 1.92 -5.07 6.28
CA ALA A 226 2.33 -6.47 6.38
C ALA A 226 3.28 -6.90 5.24
N ALA A 227 3.12 -6.30 4.05
CA ALA A 227 3.83 -6.74 2.83
C ALA A 227 4.48 -5.60 2.02
N GLY A 228 4.47 -4.35 2.50
CA GLY A 228 4.98 -3.20 1.75
C GLY A 228 4.19 -2.83 0.48
N VAL A 229 3.03 -3.47 0.24
CA VAL A 229 2.17 -3.27 -0.95
C VAL A 229 1.19 -2.10 -0.77
N TRP A 230 1.04 -1.58 0.45
CA TRP A 230 0.07 -0.54 0.75
C TRP A 230 0.36 0.81 0.04
N ARG A 231 1.63 1.18 -0.17
CA ARG A 231 1.99 2.44 -0.85
C ARG A 231 1.59 2.43 -2.32
N PRO A 232 1.92 1.38 -3.12
CA PRO A 232 1.39 1.26 -4.48
C PRO A 232 -0.13 1.25 -4.54
N LEU A 233 -0.81 0.56 -3.62
CA LEU A 233 -2.27 0.50 -3.59
C LEU A 233 -2.89 1.86 -3.26
N LEU A 234 -2.29 2.63 -2.36
CA LEU A 234 -2.74 3.97 -2.02
C LEU A 234 -2.52 4.95 -3.18
N ALA A 235 -1.38 4.85 -3.87
CA ALA A 235 -1.14 5.60 -5.10
C ALA A 235 -2.16 5.23 -6.19
N TYR A 236 -2.43 3.93 -6.38
CA TYR A 236 -3.44 3.41 -7.32
C TYR A 236 -4.84 3.97 -7.03
N LYS A 237 -5.30 3.89 -5.78
CA LYS A 237 -6.58 4.48 -5.35
C LYS A 237 -6.67 5.97 -5.68
N ASN A 238 -5.62 6.73 -5.40
CA ASN A 238 -5.60 8.16 -5.68
C ASN A 238 -5.62 8.44 -7.19
N ILE A 239 -4.97 7.62 -8.01
CA ILE A 239 -5.04 7.73 -9.47
C ILE A 239 -6.47 7.46 -9.96
N ILE A 240 -7.14 6.41 -9.52
CA ILE A 240 -8.52 6.14 -9.98
C ILE A 240 -9.48 7.26 -9.52
N ARG A 241 -9.31 7.78 -8.29
CA ARG A 241 -10.07 8.95 -7.83
C ARG A 241 -9.81 10.19 -8.67
N ALA A 242 -8.56 10.43 -9.06
CA ALA A 242 -8.23 11.50 -9.97
C ALA A 242 -8.92 11.34 -11.32
N ILE A 243 -8.87 10.14 -11.90
CA ILE A 243 -9.54 9.81 -13.17
C ILE A 243 -11.05 10.05 -13.05
N GLU A 244 -11.68 9.69 -11.92
CA GLU A 244 -13.11 9.96 -11.70
C GLU A 244 -13.43 11.45 -11.75
N HIS A 245 -12.69 12.26 -10.99
CA HIS A 245 -12.92 13.70 -10.94
C HIS A 245 -12.65 14.38 -12.29
N LEU A 246 -11.56 14.01 -12.96
CA LEU A 246 -11.28 14.49 -14.31
C LEU A 246 -12.34 14.01 -15.32
N GLY A 247 -12.87 12.79 -15.16
CA GLY A 247 -13.97 12.25 -15.97
C GLY A 247 -15.27 13.03 -15.79
N ILE A 248 -15.62 13.40 -14.55
CA ILE A 248 -16.77 14.28 -14.27
C ILE A 248 -16.55 15.67 -14.91
N SER A 249 -15.35 16.23 -14.79
CA SER A 249 -14.97 17.49 -15.43
C SER A 249 -15.13 17.41 -16.96
N MET A 250 -14.64 16.33 -17.57
CA MET A 250 -14.76 16.08 -19.01
C MET A 250 -16.21 16.05 -19.49
N VAL A 251 -17.13 15.44 -18.72
CA VAL A 251 -18.56 15.42 -19.06
C VAL A 251 -19.16 16.84 -19.13
N PHE A 252 -18.77 17.76 -18.24
CA PHE A 252 -19.18 19.17 -18.34
C PHE A 252 -18.52 19.88 -19.54
N GLY A 253 -17.29 19.52 -19.89
CA GLY A 253 -16.64 19.96 -21.12
C GLY A 253 -17.43 19.54 -22.37
N LEU A 254 -17.84 18.27 -22.44
CA LEU A 254 -18.70 17.75 -23.51
C LEU A 254 -20.04 18.48 -23.55
N GLN A 255 -20.65 18.76 -22.40
CA GLN A 255 -21.87 19.56 -22.33
C GLN A 255 -21.67 20.95 -22.94
N TYR A 256 -20.56 21.63 -22.62
CA TYR A 256 -20.25 22.96 -23.16
C TYR A 256 -20.06 22.92 -24.68
N PHE A 257 -19.28 21.99 -25.21
CA PHE A 257 -19.07 21.87 -26.66
C PHE A 257 -20.31 21.39 -27.41
N GLY A 258 -21.13 20.54 -26.79
CA GLY A 258 -22.37 20.03 -27.40
C GLY A 258 -23.53 21.03 -27.39
N ARG A 259 -23.67 21.85 -26.33
CA ARG A 259 -24.78 22.81 -26.17
C ARG A 259 -24.40 24.28 -26.37
N GLY A 260 -23.11 24.59 -26.45
CA GLY A 260 -22.58 25.94 -26.63
C GLY A 260 -22.57 26.82 -25.37
N ALA A 261 -23.09 26.35 -24.24
CA ALA A 261 -23.10 27.10 -22.99
C ALA A 261 -23.10 26.18 -21.75
N LEU A 262 -22.54 26.68 -20.66
CA LEU A 262 -22.53 26.02 -19.35
C LEU A 262 -23.17 26.96 -18.33
N ASN A 263 -24.14 26.47 -17.56
CA ASN A 263 -24.74 27.27 -16.49
C ASN A 263 -23.76 27.42 -15.30
N GLN A 264 -24.02 28.38 -14.41
CA GLN A 264 -23.13 28.67 -13.28
C GLN A 264 -22.85 27.45 -12.39
N LYS A 265 -23.87 26.62 -12.12
CA LYS A 265 -23.76 25.43 -11.28
C LYS A 265 -22.83 24.39 -11.92
N SER A 266 -23.03 24.11 -13.20
CA SER A 266 -22.21 23.18 -13.98
C SER A 266 -20.78 23.69 -14.16
N TYR A 267 -20.58 25.01 -14.29
CA TYR A 267 -19.24 25.60 -14.34
C TYR A 267 -18.50 25.47 -13.01
N ILE A 268 -19.15 25.74 -11.88
CA ILE A 268 -18.56 25.52 -10.56
C ILE A 268 -18.21 24.03 -10.37
N ALA A 269 -19.11 23.13 -10.76
CA ALA A 269 -18.87 21.69 -10.67
C ALA A 269 -17.69 21.24 -11.56
N PHE A 270 -17.56 21.79 -12.77
CA PHE A 270 -16.42 21.58 -13.65
C PHE A 270 -15.10 21.96 -12.96
N VAL A 271 -14.96 23.22 -12.54
CA VAL A 271 -13.72 23.72 -11.91
C VAL A 271 -13.39 22.97 -10.62
N THR A 272 -14.40 22.64 -9.81
CA THR A 272 -14.19 21.91 -8.55
C THR A 272 -13.65 20.52 -8.81
N ASN A 273 -14.24 19.77 -9.75
CA ASN A 273 -13.78 18.42 -10.08
C ASN A 273 -12.42 18.44 -10.79
N ASP A 274 -12.15 19.42 -11.64
CA ASP A 274 -10.85 19.59 -12.27
C ASP A 274 -9.74 19.78 -11.22
N ALA A 275 -9.94 20.69 -10.26
CA ALA A 275 -9.00 20.93 -9.17
C ALA A 275 -8.79 19.70 -8.28
N LEU A 276 -9.87 18.99 -7.91
CA LEU A 276 -9.78 17.76 -7.12
C LEU A 276 -9.02 16.66 -7.87
N GLY A 277 -9.23 16.54 -9.19
CA GLY A 277 -8.49 15.59 -10.02
C GLY A 277 -6.98 15.79 -9.94
N TYR A 278 -6.53 17.04 -10.07
CA TYR A 278 -5.11 17.38 -9.93
C TYR A 278 -4.58 17.19 -8.50
N ASP A 279 -5.37 17.48 -7.48
CA ASP A 279 -4.98 17.27 -6.08
C ASP A 279 -4.73 15.79 -5.77
N PHE A 280 -5.61 14.90 -6.25
CA PHE A 280 -5.42 13.45 -6.12
C PHE A 280 -4.22 12.94 -6.93
N LEU A 281 -3.94 13.48 -8.12
CA LEU A 281 -2.73 13.15 -8.87
C LEU A 281 -1.46 13.58 -8.15
N ASN A 282 -1.43 14.79 -7.58
CA ASN A 282 -0.28 15.26 -6.82
C ASN A 282 -0.08 14.41 -5.55
N THR A 283 -1.19 14.03 -4.91
CA THR A 283 -1.17 13.15 -3.75
C THR A 283 -0.64 11.75 -4.08
N SER A 284 -0.94 11.19 -5.27
CA SER A 284 -0.41 9.88 -5.66
C SER A 284 1.13 9.90 -5.84
N GLN A 285 1.69 11.01 -6.34
CA GLN A 285 3.14 11.20 -6.48
C GLN A 285 3.87 11.21 -5.13
N ASN A 286 3.20 11.65 -4.05
CA ASN A 286 3.77 11.61 -2.70
C ASN A 286 3.95 10.19 -2.15
N PHE A 287 3.18 9.21 -2.65
CA PHE A 287 3.26 7.83 -2.18
C PHE A 287 4.29 7.00 -2.96
N GLU A 288 4.49 7.29 -4.24
CA GLU A 288 5.38 6.53 -5.13
C GLU A 288 6.21 7.46 -6.04
N PHE A 289 7.48 7.65 -5.68
CA PHE A 289 8.38 8.60 -6.37
C PHE A 289 8.63 8.26 -7.85
N TRP A 290 8.51 6.99 -8.24
CA TRP A 290 8.72 6.56 -9.64
C TRP A 290 7.60 7.03 -10.57
N ILE A 291 6.43 7.39 -10.04
CA ILE A 291 5.34 7.99 -10.82
C ILE A 291 5.82 9.33 -11.40
N THR A 292 6.54 10.12 -10.61
CA THR A 292 7.12 11.41 -11.02
C THR A 292 8.16 11.24 -12.14
N ASP A 293 9.03 10.22 -12.04
CA ASP A 293 10.05 9.95 -13.06
C ASP A 293 9.43 9.53 -14.41
N ARG A 294 8.34 8.74 -14.37
CA ARG A 294 7.62 8.30 -15.57
C ARG A 294 6.81 9.44 -16.19
N TRP A 295 6.21 10.31 -15.38
CA TRP A 295 5.50 11.50 -15.83
C TRP A 295 6.43 12.53 -16.48
N ALA A 296 7.66 12.67 -15.97
CA ALA A 296 8.67 13.57 -16.53
C ALA A 296 9.29 13.06 -17.86
N ARG A 297 9.07 11.78 -18.23
CA ARG A 297 9.59 11.17 -19.46
C ARG A 297 8.49 10.49 -20.29
N PRO A 298 7.52 11.24 -20.84
CA PRO A 298 6.52 10.68 -21.73
C PRO A 298 7.17 10.38 -23.09
N GLY A 299 7.76 9.20 -23.27
CA GLY A 299 8.29 8.80 -24.58
C GLY A 299 9.36 7.72 -24.65
N GLN A 300 9.80 7.11 -23.54
CA GLN A 300 10.69 5.95 -23.61
C GLN A 300 9.92 4.66 -23.31
N LYS A 301 9.34 4.10 -24.38
CA LYS A 301 9.12 2.65 -24.51
C LYS A 301 10.14 2.11 -25.48
#